data_AF-A0A970U5F2-F1
#
_entry.id   AF-A0A970U5F2-F1
#
_cell.length_a   1.000
_cell.length_b   1.000
_cell.length_c   1.000
_cell.angle_alpha   90.00
_cell.angle_beta   90.00
_cell.angle_gamma   90.00
#
_symmetry.space_group_name_H-M   'P 1'
#
loop_
_entity.id
_entity.type
_entity.pdbx_description
1 polymer ?
#
loop_
_entity_poly.entity_id
_entity_poly.type
_entity_poly.pdbx_seq_one_letter_code
_entity_poly.pdbx_strand_id
1 'polypeptide(L)'
;MKVTYKFANGERCDIEVDERWSDELAELDRLEYNANQRESRRHCSLDSMDYEGEFFADGTDVLSDFLKRQDAERLSAAMDSLLPRQKELLQKVFYEGLSIAGIAREEGVNEAAIRGRLKKIYRQIKKF
;
A
#
# COMPACT_ATOMS: atom_id res chain seq x y z
N MET A 1 54.87 -23.18 -10.59
CA MET A 1 53.79 -22.85 -9.63
C MET A 1 52.63 -23.80 -9.88
N LYS A 2 51.79 -24.11 -8.89
CA LYS A 2 50.57 -24.91 -9.09
C LYS A 2 49.34 -24.01 -8.99
N VAL A 3 48.50 -24.02 -10.01
CA VAL A 3 47.22 -23.31 -10.02
C VAL A 3 46.10 -24.35 -10.10
N THR A 4 45.15 -24.25 -9.18
CA THR A 4 43.95 -25.09 -9.18
C THR A 4 42.90 -24.49 -10.11
N TYR A 5 42.68 -25.14 -11.25
CA TYR A 5 41.62 -24.79 -12.17
C TYR A 5 40.33 -25.54 -11.83
N LYS A 6 39.18 -24.85 -11.89
CA LYS A 6 37.84 -25.44 -11.71
C LYS A 6 37.12 -25.48 -13.05
N PHE A 7 36.76 -26.68 -13.51
CA PHE A 7 35.98 -26.87 -14.72
C PHE A 7 34.50 -26.56 -14.49
N ALA A 8 33.77 -26.26 -15.56
CA ALA A 8 32.32 -25.96 -15.50
C ALA A 8 31.47 -27.14 -14.98
N ASN A 9 31.99 -28.37 -15.05
CA ASN A 9 31.37 -29.58 -14.48
C ASN A 9 31.63 -29.74 -12.97
N GLY A 10 32.39 -28.84 -12.34
CA GLY A 10 32.71 -28.85 -10.91
C GLY A 10 34.00 -29.59 -10.54
N GLU A 11 34.66 -30.25 -11.49
CA GLU A 11 35.95 -30.92 -11.28
C GLU A 11 37.08 -29.92 -11.07
N ARG A 12 38.08 -30.30 -10.25
CA ARG A 12 39.25 -29.47 -9.97
C ARG A 12 40.52 -30.18 -10.43
N CYS A 13 41.38 -29.48 -11.14
CA CYS A 13 42.67 -29.99 -11.58
C CYS A 13 43.77 -29.00 -11.22
N ASP A 14 44.86 -29.51 -10.66
CA ASP A 14 46.04 -28.72 -10.37
C ASP A 14 46.98 -28.76 -11.58
N ILE A 15 47.19 -27.60 -12.19
CA ILE A 15 48.01 -27.43 -13.37
C ILE A 15 49.34 -26.79 -12.94
N GLU A 16 50.45 -27.38 -13.37
CA GLU A 16 51.76 -26.76 -13.22
C GLU A 16 51.96 -25.71 -14.31
N VAL A 17 52.14 -24.46 -13.88
CA VAL A 17 52.33 -23.29 -14.75
C VAL A 17 53.62 -22.57 -14.38
N ASP A 18 54.19 -21.87 -15.35
CA ASP A 18 55.35 -21.01 -15.14
C ASP A 18 54.99 -19.77 -14.29
N GLU A 19 56.00 -19.04 -13.85
CA GLU A 19 55.84 -17.86 -12.99
C GLU A 19 55.08 -16.72 -13.68
N ARG A 20 55.35 -16.52 -14.98
CA ARG A 20 54.68 -15.51 -15.79
C ARG A 20 53.17 -15.73 -15.85
N TRP A 21 52.73 -16.94 -16.17
CA TRP A 21 51.31 -17.29 -16.23
C TRP A 21 50.67 -17.28 -14.84
N SER A 22 51.41 -17.64 -13.80
CA SER A 22 50.94 -17.55 -12.42
C SER A 22 50.59 -16.10 -12.04
N ASP A 23 51.45 -15.15 -12.39
CA ASP A 23 51.25 -13.74 -12.12
C ASP A 23 50.13 -13.14 -12.98
N GLU A 24 50.09 -13.48 -14.28
CA GLU A 24 49.02 -13.04 -15.19
C GLU A 24 47.64 -13.55 -14.73
N LEU A 25 47.53 -14.82 -14.31
CA LEU A 25 46.28 -15.38 -13.80
C LEU A 25 45.85 -14.71 -12.48
N ALA A 26 46.79 -14.45 -11.56
CA ALA A 26 46.49 -13.78 -10.31
C ALA A 26 45.95 -12.35 -10.51
N GLU A 27 46.49 -11.61 -11.49
CA GLU A 27 45.99 -10.26 -11.81
C GLU A 27 44.61 -10.33 -12.49
N LEU A 28 44.35 -11.33 -13.34
CA LEU A 28 43.02 -11.54 -13.92
C LEU A 28 41.96 -11.86 -12.86
N ASP A 29 42.25 -12.76 -11.92
CA ASP A 29 41.35 -13.08 -10.79
C ASP A 29 41.03 -11.82 -9.96
N ARG A 30 42.04 -10.97 -9.74
CA ARG A 30 41.88 -9.70 -9.02
C ARG A 30 40.98 -8.73 -9.78
N LEU A 31 41.16 -8.61 -11.10
CA LEU A 31 40.34 -7.75 -11.95
C LEU A 31 38.89 -8.24 -12.01
N GLU A 32 38.68 -9.56 -12.13
CA GLU A 32 37.35 -10.17 -12.11
C GLU A 32 36.66 -9.95 -10.76
N TYR A 33 37.35 -10.18 -9.65
CA TYR A 33 36.82 -9.91 -8.32
C TYR A 33 36.41 -8.44 -8.16
N ASN A 34 37.25 -7.51 -8.58
CA ASN A 34 36.94 -6.07 -8.52
C ASN A 34 35.74 -5.70 -9.40
N ALA A 35 35.60 -6.33 -10.58
CA ALA A 35 34.47 -6.14 -11.47
C ALA A 35 33.18 -6.66 -10.84
N ASN A 36 33.19 -7.87 -10.29
CA ASN A 36 32.05 -8.49 -9.61
C ASN A 36 31.64 -7.68 -8.37
N GLN A 37 32.59 -7.20 -7.57
CA GLN A 37 32.32 -6.32 -6.44
C GLN A 37 31.77 -4.94 -6.86
N ARG A 38 32.20 -4.43 -8.02
CA ARG A 38 31.66 -3.18 -8.60
C ARG A 38 30.24 -3.38 -9.13
N GLU A 39 29.93 -4.55 -9.67
CA GLU A 39 28.64 -4.91 -10.26
C GLU A 39 27.61 -5.31 -9.19
N SER A 40 28.01 -6.07 -8.17
CA SER A 40 27.16 -6.46 -7.02
C SER A 40 26.71 -5.29 -6.15
N ARG A 41 27.41 -4.15 -6.21
CA ARG A 41 26.96 -2.89 -5.58
C ARG A 41 25.80 -2.22 -6.32
N ARG A 42 25.49 -2.64 -7.55
CA ARG A 42 24.46 -2.04 -8.41
C ARG A 42 23.24 -2.93 -8.58
N HIS A 43 23.33 -4.21 -8.23
CA HIS A 43 22.26 -5.19 -8.38
C HIS A 43 22.11 -6.03 -7.11
N CYS A 44 20.87 -6.32 -6.73
CA CYS A 44 20.53 -7.31 -5.71
C CYS A 44 20.10 -8.61 -6.40
N SER A 45 20.51 -9.76 -5.84
CA SER A 45 20.08 -11.06 -6.36
C SER A 45 18.59 -11.26 -6.08
N LEU A 46 17.83 -11.73 -7.07
CA LEU A 46 16.41 -12.08 -6.88
C LEU A 46 16.26 -13.21 -5.86
N ASP A 47 17.20 -14.18 -5.83
CA ASP A 47 17.20 -15.28 -4.85
C ASP A 47 17.44 -14.81 -3.41
N SER A 48 17.98 -13.59 -3.23
CA SER A 48 18.18 -12.99 -1.92
C SER A 48 16.99 -12.15 -1.45
N MET A 49 15.94 -12.03 -2.26
CA MET A 49 14.73 -11.29 -1.91
C MET A 49 13.71 -12.21 -1.24
N ASP A 50 13.08 -11.72 -0.17
CA ASP A 50 11.97 -12.41 0.45
C ASP A 50 10.71 -12.31 -0.41
N TYR A 51 10.02 -13.44 -0.59
CA TYR A 51 8.72 -13.49 -1.27
C TYR A 51 7.71 -12.64 -0.47
N GLU A 52 7.08 -11.67 -1.14
CA GLU A 52 6.21 -10.65 -0.53
C GLU A 52 6.89 -9.80 0.57
N GLY A 53 8.21 -9.68 0.52
CA GLY A 53 8.97 -8.78 1.40
C GLY A 53 8.85 -7.30 1.02
N GLU A 54 9.56 -6.45 1.76
CA GLU A 54 9.53 -4.98 1.61
C GLU A 54 9.81 -4.48 0.19
N PHE A 55 10.65 -5.18 -0.58
CA PHE A 55 10.91 -4.85 -2.00
C PHE A 55 9.65 -4.87 -2.87
N PHE A 56 8.64 -5.63 -2.46
CA PHE A 56 7.37 -5.79 -3.17
C PHE A 56 6.21 -5.06 -2.49
N ALA A 57 6.45 -4.36 -1.37
CA ALA A 57 5.41 -3.63 -0.66
C ALA A 57 5.02 -2.38 -1.45
N ASP A 58 3.78 -2.34 -1.94
CA ASP A 58 3.20 -1.23 -2.71
C ASP A 58 2.70 -0.08 -1.79
N GLY A 59 2.80 -0.24 -0.47
CA GLY A 59 2.28 0.73 0.51
C GLY A 59 0.75 0.88 0.53
N THR A 60 0.06 0.17 -0.36
CA THR A 60 -1.40 0.19 -0.48
C THR A 60 -2.04 -0.62 0.64
N ASP A 61 -2.83 0.04 1.48
CA ASP A 61 -3.65 -0.61 2.50
C ASP A 61 -4.99 -1.07 1.89
N VAL A 62 -4.93 -2.22 1.23
CA VAL A 62 -6.08 -2.84 0.54
C VAL A 62 -7.23 -3.09 1.52
N LEU A 63 -6.93 -3.42 2.78
CA LEU A 63 -7.95 -3.70 3.79
C LEU A 63 -8.70 -2.42 4.16
N SER A 64 -7.98 -1.33 4.43
CA SER A 64 -8.59 -0.03 4.71
C SER A 64 -9.45 0.46 3.57
N ASP A 65 -8.99 0.32 2.33
CA ASP A 65 -9.76 0.72 1.15
C ASP A 65 -11.01 -0.15 0.94
N PHE A 66 -10.92 -1.46 1.20
CA PHE A 66 -12.06 -2.35 1.19
C PHE A 66 -13.10 -1.96 2.26
N LEU A 67 -12.66 -1.69 3.49
CA LEU A 67 -13.54 -1.27 4.59
C LEU A 67 -14.23 0.06 4.29
N LYS A 68 -13.51 1.06 3.75
CA LYS A 68 -14.10 2.33 3.33
C LYS A 68 -15.18 2.15 2.27
N ARG A 69 -14.96 1.27 1.29
CA ARG A 69 -15.96 0.94 0.25
C ARG A 69 -17.19 0.31 0.87
N GLN A 70 -17.00 -0.66 1.77
CA GLN A 70 -18.11 -1.32 2.46
C GLN A 70 -18.93 -0.33 3.32
N ASP A 71 -18.26 0.57 4.04
CA ASP A 71 -18.92 1.59 4.84
C ASP A 71 -19.68 2.60 3.97
N ALA A 72 -19.13 2.98 2.81
CA ALA A 72 -19.80 3.84 1.84
C ALA A 72 -21.06 3.18 1.27
N GLU A 73 -21.00 1.88 0.95
CA GLU A 73 -22.16 1.12 0.48
C GLU A 73 -23.26 1.03 1.55
N ARG A 74 -22.88 0.75 2.81
CA ARG A 74 -23.82 0.75 3.94
C ARG A 74 -24.46 2.12 4.14
N LEU A 75 -23.66 3.19 4.08
CA LEU A 75 -24.18 4.55 4.18
C LEU A 75 -25.13 4.88 3.03
N SER A 76 -24.81 4.48 1.80
CA SER A 76 -25.69 4.66 0.64
C SER A 76 -27.03 3.96 0.86
N ALA A 77 -27.02 2.69 1.27
CA ALA A 77 -28.24 1.94 1.57
C ALA A 77 -29.06 2.59 2.70
N ALA A 78 -28.40 3.08 3.74
CA ALA A 78 -29.05 3.81 4.83
C ALA A 78 -29.70 5.10 4.32
N MET A 79 -29.01 5.85 3.47
CA MET A 79 -29.53 7.07 2.85
C MET A 79 -30.72 6.77 1.93
N ASP A 80 -30.68 5.69 1.16
CA ASP A 80 -31.80 5.28 0.28
C ASP A 80 -33.06 4.90 1.04
N SER A 81 -32.93 4.43 2.28
CA SER A 81 -34.09 4.16 3.13
C SER A 81 -34.83 5.44 3.60
N LEU A 82 -34.20 6.61 3.52
CA LEU A 82 -34.75 7.86 4.02
C LEU A 82 -35.78 8.47 3.06
N LEU A 83 -36.83 9.07 3.63
CA LEU A 83 -37.81 9.86 2.91
C LEU A 83 -37.16 11.12 2.30
N PRO A 84 -37.69 11.67 1.19
CA PRO A 84 -37.15 12.88 0.55
C PRO A 84 -36.97 14.05 1.53
N ARG A 85 -37.98 14.32 2.37
CA ARG A 85 -37.90 15.37 3.41
C ARG A 85 -36.82 15.13 4.47
N GLN A 86 -36.48 13.87 4.75
CA GLN A 86 -35.39 13.53 5.65
C GLN A 86 -34.02 13.78 4.99
N LYS A 87 -33.90 13.44 3.70
CA LYS A 87 -32.70 13.72 2.90
C LYS A 87 -32.46 15.22 2.78
N GLU A 88 -33.49 16.01 2.48
CA GLU A 88 -33.41 17.49 2.43
C GLU A 88 -32.93 18.08 3.75
N LEU A 89 -33.45 17.59 4.89
CA LEU A 89 -33.01 18.07 6.20
C LEU A 89 -31.54 17.74 6.46
N LEU A 90 -31.06 16.55 6.07
CA LEU A 90 -29.64 16.21 6.16
C LEU A 90 -28.79 17.08 5.23
N GLN A 91 -29.27 17.36 4.01
CA GLN A 91 -28.60 18.24 3.06
C GLN A 91 -28.37 19.63 3.65
N LYS A 92 -29.43 20.24 4.19
CA LYS A 92 -29.37 21.55 4.85
C LYS A 92 -28.37 21.59 6.01
N VAL A 93 -28.33 20.53 6.83
CA VAL A 93 -27.48 20.48 8.03
C VAL A 93 -26.02 20.18 7.69
N PHE A 94 -25.76 19.17 6.86
CA PHE A 94 -24.41 18.63 6.65
C PHE A 94 -23.70 19.15 5.40
N TYR A 95 -24.44 19.49 4.34
CA TYR A 95 -23.86 19.97 3.08
C TYR A 95 -23.92 21.49 2.96
N GLU A 96 -25.04 22.10 3.36
CA GLU A 96 -25.21 23.56 3.32
C GLU A 96 -24.75 24.26 4.61
N GLY A 97 -24.48 23.48 5.67
CA GLY A 97 -23.97 24.00 6.95
C GLY A 97 -24.95 24.89 7.70
N LEU A 98 -26.26 24.79 7.42
CA LEU A 98 -27.28 25.60 8.08
C LEU A 98 -27.43 25.17 9.55
N SER A 99 -27.50 26.15 10.44
CA SER A 99 -27.76 25.87 11.86
C SER A 99 -29.21 25.38 12.05
N ILE A 100 -29.41 24.55 13.08
CA ILE A 100 -30.74 24.06 13.47
C ILE A 100 -31.71 25.23 13.70
N ALA A 101 -31.23 26.34 14.29
CA ALA A 101 -32.00 27.56 14.50
C ALA A 101 -32.38 28.26 13.19
N GLY A 102 -31.46 28.28 12.21
CA GLY A 102 -31.73 28.82 10.87
C GLY A 102 -32.82 28.04 10.14
N ILE A 103 -32.71 26.71 10.13
CA ILE A 103 -33.70 25.82 9.50
C ILE A 103 -35.06 25.94 10.19
N ALA A 104 -35.07 25.99 11.53
CA ALA A 104 -36.28 26.17 12.30
C ALA A 104 -37.01 27.48 11.96
N ARG A 105 -36.26 28.59 11.81
CA ARG A 105 -36.80 29.89 11.39
C ARG A 105 -37.34 29.87 9.97
N GLU A 106 -36.62 29.25 9.03
CA GLU A 106 -37.04 29.11 7.63
C GLU A 106 -38.35 28.34 7.51
N GLU A 107 -38.50 27.24 8.25
CA GLU A 107 -39.69 26.40 8.24
C GLU A 107 -40.81 26.89 9.18
N GLY A 108 -40.58 27.94 9.98
CA GLY A 108 -41.55 28.45 10.96
C GLY A 108 -41.83 27.49 12.12
N VAL A 109 -40.88 26.63 12.49
CA VAL A 109 -41.02 25.63 13.55
C VAL A 109 -40.06 25.89 14.71
N ASN A 110 -40.28 25.23 15.85
CA ASN A 110 -39.35 25.27 16.98
C ASN A 110 -38.12 24.40 16.70
N GLU A 111 -36.93 24.83 17.15
CA GLU A 111 -35.68 24.04 17.09
C GLU A 111 -35.83 22.62 17.65
N ALA A 112 -36.63 22.44 18.71
CA ALA A 112 -36.90 21.14 19.29
C ALA A 112 -37.55 20.17 18.28
N ALA A 113 -38.39 20.69 17.37
CA ALA A 113 -38.99 19.89 16.31
C ALA A 113 -37.94 19.40 15.32
N ILE A 114 -37.01 20.27 14.90
CA ILE A 114 -35.90 19.90 13.99
C ILE A 114 -34.98 18.86 14.65
N ARG A 115 -34.58 19.07 15.92
CA ARG A 115 -33.80 18.08 16.69
C ARG A 115 -34.53 16.74 16.79
N GLY A 116 -35.84 16.76 16.99
CA GLY A 116 -36.68 15.57 17.03
C GLY A 116 -36.67 14.80 15.71
N ARG A 117 -36.76 15.51 14.58
CA ARG A 117 -36.67 14.92 13.22
C ARG A 117 -35.29 14.30 12.99
N LEU A 118 -34.20 15.02 13.29
CA LEU A 118 -32.83 14.49 13.20
C LEU A 118 -32.65 13.22 14.05
N LYS A 119 -33.17 13.20 15.28
CA LYS A 119 -33.12 12.02 16.15
C LYS A 119 -33.85 10.81 15.56
N LYS A 120 -34.92 11.02 14.79
CA LYS A 120 -35.62 9.93 14.07
C LYS A 120 -34.78 9.43 12.89
N ILE A 121 -34.18 10.34 12.13
CA ILE A 121 -33.27 10.02 11.03
C ILE A 121 -32.08 9.18 11.53
N TYR A 122 -31.39 9.62 12.59
CA TYR A 122 -30.27 8.85 13.15
C TYR A 122 -30.69 7.46 13.67
N ARG A 123 -31.88 7.33 14.25
CA ARG A 123 -32.41 6.01 14.65
C ARG A 123 -32.70 5.10 13.45
N GLN A 124 -33.03 5.67 12.30
CA GLN A 124 -33.28 4.92 11.08
C GLN A 124 -31.97 4.48 10.43
N ILE A 125 -31.01 5.39 10.31
CA ILE A 125 -29.66 5.10 9.77
C ILE A 125 -28.96 4.04 10.62
N LYS A 126 -29.07 4.10 11.96
CA LYS A 126 -28.45 3.12 12.89
C LYS A 126 -28.89 1.66 12.70
N LYS A 127 -29.94 1.40 11.92
CA LYS A 127 -30.41 0.03 11.64
C LYS A 127 -29.62 -0.67 10.53
N PHE A 128 -28.81 0.08 9.79
CA PHE A 128 -27.89 -0.41 8.76
C PHE A 128 -26.49 -0.53 9.38
#